data_AF-A0A5D4XV14-F1
#
_entry.id   AF-A0A5D4XV14-F1
#
_cell.length_a   1.000
_cell.length_b   1.000
_cell.length_c   1.000
_cell.angle_alpha   90.00
_cell.angle_beta   90.00
_cell.angle_gamma   90.00
#
_symmetry.space_group_name_H-M   'P 1'
#
loop_
_entity.id
_entity.type
_entity.pdbx_description
1 polymer ?
#
loop_
_entity_poly.entity_id
_entity_poly.type
_entity_poly.pdbx_seq_one_letter_code
_entity_poly.pdbx_strand_id
1 'polypeptide(L)'
;MAAGADPDHLIAAVALLGAAVVAVPLFRKLGLGPVLGYLAAGLVIGPFGLGWFSHPQSILHFAELGVVMFLFVVGLEMRPSHLWSLRRQIFGLGALQIAACTLALTGVGLAFGLSPQVAFIAGAGFVLTSTAIVMQLLGERGDIALPRGQRMVSILLFEDLLIVPLLALVAFMSHAPVDPDAPPRLVGFGIAVASLAALIVAGVFLLNPLFRILAAAKAREVMTAAALLVVLGAAVLMEMGGLSMAMGAFIAGVLLSESTFRHQIEADIEPFRGILLGLFFVAVGMSLDLAVVRANWTLILVAVPAMMLVKAACIYLIARLLRSSHRDALDRATLMAQGGEFAFVLYAAAETAGIIDAEVNDNLTAIVVLSMVLTPLVVLAMRRLAPKESLSLDGVEAVEGQTGSVLIIGFGRFGQVMSQSLLARDVDVTIIDTDIEMITSAAQFGFKVFYGDGRRLDVLHASGAHSARAIAVCIDDRAAADTVVELAKHHFPQAKLLVRSFDREHSLKLVNAGVDFQIRETFESAVAFGEAALREIGIDVDEAARIAEQVRRLDAERFELEIAGNDTRAGIPLLINNTGNAPKPTPFTTPRREGQRIDGEAGAQAPAPPGG
;
A
#
# COMPACT_ATOMS: atom_id res chain seq x y z
N MET A 1 21.01 30.86 -37.42
CA MET A 1 20.18 31.70 -36.54
C MET A 1 19.82 30.84 -35.34
N ALA A 2 20.40 31.11 -34.18
CA ALA A 2 20.02 30.44 -32.94
C ALA A 2 18.61 30.94 -32.57
N ALA A 3 17.61 30.08 -32.70
CA ALA A 3 16.28 30.35 -32.16
C ALA A 3 16.42 30.46 -30.64
N GLY A 4 16.09 31.62 -30.09
CA GLY A 4 16.15 31.88 -28.65
C GLY A 4 15.23 30.92 -27.91
N ALA A 5 15.81 30.04 -27.11
CA ALA A 5 15.07 29.43 -26.02
C ALA A 5 14.85 30.52 -24.97
N ASP A 6 13.61 30.91 -24.74
CA ASP A 6 13.27 31.86 -23.68
C ASP A 6 13.77 31.31 -22.33
N PRO A 7 14.62 32.03 -21.57
CA PRO A 7 15.08 31.62 -20.23
C PRO A 7 13.92 31.26 -19.30
N ASP A 8 12.76 31.85 -19.54
CA ASP A 8 11.54 31.69 -18.77
C ASP A 8 10.99 30.24 -18.79
N HIS A 9 11.18 29.49 -19.89
CA HIS A 9 10.69 28.11 -20.00
C HIS A 9 11.49 27.13 -19.11
N LEU A 10 12.81 27.32 -19.00
CA LEU A 10 13.65 26.46 -18.14
C LEU A 10 13.42 26.79 -16.67
N ILE A 11 13.28 28.09 -16.34
CA ILE A 11 12.95 28.54 -14.99
C ILE A 11 11.61 27.96 -14.54
N ALA A 12 10.60 27.98 -15.41
CA ALA A 12 9.31 27.35 -15.18
C ALA A 12 9.45 25.84 -14.88
N ALA A 13 10.16 25.08 -15.73
CA ALA A 13 10.37 23.65 -15.51
C ALA A 13 11.09 23.35 -14.17
N VAL A 14 12.12 24.14 -13.83
CA VAL A 14 12.85 24.01 -12.56
C VAL A 14 11.96 24.39 -11.37
N ALA A 15 11.15 25.43 -11.48
CA ALA A 15 10.22 25.84 -10.43
C ALA A 15 9.15 24.78 -10.17
N LEU A 16 8.59 24.19 -11.23
CA LEU A 16 7.61 23.10 -11.16
C LEU A 16 8.19 21.85 -10.49
N LEU A 17 9.37 21.40 -10.93
CA LEU A 17 10.05 20.25 -10.32
C LEU A 17 10.49 20.54 -8.88
N GLY A 18 11.02 21.74 -8.61
CA GLY A 18 11.44 22.16 -7.28
C GLY A 18 10.28 22.20 -6.28
N ALA A 19 9.14 22.76 -6.69
CA ALA A 19 7.93 22.80 -5.87
C ALA A 19 7.42 21.38 -5.55
N ALA A 20 7.39 20.49 -6.56
CA ALA A 20 7.05 19.08 -6.37
C ALA A 20 7.99 18.35 -5.40
N VAL A 21 9.31 18.51 -5.55
CA VAL A 21 10.34 17.88 -4.71
C VAL A 21 10.24 18.33 -3.25
N VAL A 22 9.78 19.55 -2.99
CA VAL A 22 9.59 20.07 -1.62
C VAL A 22 8.21 19.68 -1.05
N ALA A 23 7.14 19.87 -1.83
CA ALA A 23 5.78 19.67 -1.36
C ALA A 23 5.47 18.20 -1.06
N VAL A 24 5.90 17.26 -1.90
CA VAL A 24 5.56 15.83 -1.74
C VAL A 24 6.12 15.24 -0.43
N PRO A 25 7.41 15.41 -0.06
CA PRO A 25 7.92 14.95 1.22
C PRO A 25 7.25 15.63 2.42
N LEU A 26 6.90 16.91 2.31
CA LEU A 26 6.21 17.64 3.38
C LEU A 26 4.82 17.06 3.64
N PHE A 27 4.03 16.84 2.58
CA PHE A 27 2.70 16.24 2.70
C PHE A 27 2.76 14.79 3.21
N ARG A 28 3.75 14.00 2.75
CA ARG A 28 3.99 12.66 3.31
C ARG A 28 4.30 12.70 4.81
N LYS A 29 5.09 13.67 5.29
CA LYS A 29 5.35 13.85 6.73
C LYS A 29 4.10 14.21 7.53
N LEU A 30 3.14 14.90 6.91
CA LEU A 30 1.84 15.23 7.50
C LEU A 30 0.84 14.06 7.44
N GLY A 31 1.23 12.90 6.91
CA GLY A 31 0.33 11.75 6.72
C GLY A 31 -0.65 11.93 5.56
N LEU A 32 -0.38 12.89 4.66
CA LEU A 32 -1.17 13.15 3.46
C LEU A 32 -0.54 12.47 2.24
N GLY A 33 -1.37 12.06 1.28
CA GLY A 33 -0.91 11.40 0.05
C GLY A 33 -0.11 12.34 -0.87
N PRO A 34 0.76 11.80 -1.76
CA PRO A 34 1.59 12.60 -2.66
C PRO A 34 0.77 13.44 -3.66
N VAL A 35 -0.42 12.98 -4.03
CA VAL A 35 -1.36 13.70 -4.92
C VAL A 35 -1.69 15.10 -4.38
N LEU A 36 -1.99 15.21 -3.08
CA LEU A 36 -2.27 16.49 -2.43
C LEU A 36 -1.03 17.41 -2.43
N GLY A 37 0.17 16.84 -2.31
CA GLY A 37 1.42 17.59 -2.42
C GLY A 37 1.62 18.22 -3.79
N TYR A 38 1.34 17.48 -4.88
CA TYR A 38 1.43 18.01 -6.24
C TYR A 38 0.37 19.09 -6.52
N LEU A 39 -0.88 18.87 -6.10
CA LEU A 39 -1.95 19.86 -6.22
C LEU A 39 -1.59 21.17 -5.47
N ALA A 40 -1.09 21.05 -4.24
CA ALA A 40 -0.67 22.20 -3.44
C ALA A 40 0.53 22.92 -4.07
N ALA A 41 1.49 22.19 -4.64
CA ALA A 41 2.59 22.78 -5.39
C ALA A 41 2.08 23.61 -6.57
N GLY A 42 1.14 23.07 -7.35
CA GLY A 42 0.47 23.78 -8.45
C GLY A 42 -0.23 25.05 -8.00
N LEU A 43 -0.99 24.97 -6.90
CA LEU A 43 -1.69 26.13 -6.35
C LEU A 43 -0.73 27.25 -5.92
N VAL A 44 0.41 26.87 -5.33
CA VAL A 44 1.43 27.82 -4.86
C VAL A 44 2.20 28.45 -6.02
N ILE A 45 2.61 27.69 -7.03
CA ILE A 45 3.39 28.25 -8.16
C ILE A 45 2.51 28.90 -9.23
N GLY A 46 1.23 28.54 -9.26
CA GLY A 46 0.25 28.98 -10.25
C GLY A 46 -0.08 30.46 -10.17
N PRO A 47 -0.94 30.93 -11.10
CA PRO A 47 -1.26 32.35 -11.27
C PRO A 47 -1.86 32.99 -10.03
N PHE A 48 -2.57 32.21 -9.22
CA PHE A 48 -3.24 32.69 -7.99
C PHE A 48 -2.39 32.58 -6.72
N GLY A 49 -1.18 32.01 -6.81
CA GLY A 49 -0.21 31.89 -5.72
C GLY A 49 0.94 32.88 -5.87
N LEU A 50 2.13 32.37 -6.19
CA LEU A 50 3.36 33.15 -6.45
C LEU A 50 3.36 33.78 -7.84
N GLY A 51 2.49 33.35 -8.75
CA GLY A 51 2.36 33.91 -10.09
C GLY A 51 3.54 33.63 -11.01
N TRP A 52 4.33 32.58 -10.73
CA TRP A 52 5.45 32.17 -11.59
C TRP A 52 4.98 31.62 -12.94
N PHE A 53 3.75 31.12 -12.98
CA PHE A 53 3.04 30.75 -14.19
C PHE A 53 1.82 31.64 -14.35
N SER A 54 1.93 32.69 -15.18
CA SER A 54 0.88 33.68 -15.38
C SER A 54 0.21 33.60 -16.76
N HIS A 55 0.75 32.79 -17.68
CA HIS A 55 0.22 32.61 -19.03
C HIS A 55 -0.75 31.42 -19.09
N PRO A 56 -2.07 31.65 -19.25
CA PRO A 56 -3.07 30.57 -19.21
C PRO A 56 -2.85 29.50 -20.28
N GLN A 57 -2.39 29.89 -21.48
CA GLN A 57 -2.17 28.93 -22.57
C GLN A 57 -1.04 27.94 -22.30
N SER A 58 0.04 28.36 -21.64
CA SER A 58 1.12 27.44 -21.28
C SER A 58 0.66 26.43 -20.24
N ILE A 59 -0.17 26.86 -19.27
CA ILE A 59 -0.75 26.00 -18.24
C ILE A 59 -1.65 24.93 -18.87
N LEU A 60 -2.49 25.31 -19.84
CA LEU A 60 -3.40 24.38 -20.54
C LEU A 60 -2.64 23.28 -21.31
N HIS A 61 -1.60 23.62 -22.07
CA HIS A 61 -0.82 22.62 -22.81
C HIS A 61 -0.11 21.62 -21.87
N PHE A 62 0.42 22.09 -20.74
CA PHE A 62 1.00 21.20 -19.73
C PHE A 62 -0.06 20.33 -19.06
N ALA A 63 -1.25 20.87 -18.82
CA ALA A 63 -2.38 20.13 -18.26
C ALA A 63 -2.83 19.00 -19.19
N GLU A 64 -3.04 19.28 -20.47
CA GLU A 64 -3.46 18.28 -21.47
C GLU A 64 -2.44 17.15 -21.60
N LEU A 65 -1.15 17.48 -21.71
CA LEU A 65 -0.10 16.47 -21.79
C LEU A 65 0.00 15.68 -20.48
N GLY A 66 -0.16 16.34 -19.33
CA GLY A 66 -0.25 15.68 -18.03
C GLY A 66 -1.42 14.69 -17.97
N VAL A 67 -2.61 15.07 -18.42
CA VAL A 67 -3.81 14.21 -18.48
C VAL A 67 -3.57 12.99 -19.37
N VAL A 68 -3.05 13.20 -20.58
CA VAL A 68 -2.73 12.14 -21.54
C VAL A 68 -1.79 11.12 -20.91
N MET A 69 -0.70 11.61 -20.31
CA MET A 69 0.31 10.74 -19.71
C MET A 69 -0.19 10.05 -18.43
N PHE A 70 -0.99 10.73 -17.61
CA PHE A 70 -1.62 10.17 -16.42
C PHE A 70 -2.59 9.03 -16.80
N LEU A 71 -3.49 9.28 -17.74
CA LEU A 71 -4.45 8.26 -18.18
C LEU A 71 -3.78 7.08 -18.88
N PHE A 72 -2.66 7.30 -19.57
CA PHE A 72 -1.86 6.21 -20.11
C PHE A 72 -1.32 5.30 -19.00
N VAL A 73 -0.70 5.88 -17.98
CA VAL A 73 -0.19 5.14 -16.82
C VAL A 73 -1.31 4.34 -16.17
N VAL A 74 -2.46 4.97 -15.92
CA VAL A 74 -3.64 4.27 -15.38
C VAL A 74 -4.06 3.14 -16.29
N GLY A 75 -4.13 3.38 -17.61
CA GLY A 75 -4.46 2.35 -18.59
C GLY A 75 -3.52 1.16 -18.54
N LEU A 76 -2.21 1.39 -18.31
CA LEU A 76 -1.22 0.32 -18.13
C LEU A 76 -1.43 -0.50 -16.85
N GLU A 77 -1.88 0.15 -15.77
CA GLU A 77 -2.22 -0.54 -14.51
C GLU A 77 -3.48 -1.40 -14.66
N MET A 78 -4.41 -0.99 -15.53
CA MET A 78 -5.64 -1.72 -15.82
C MET A 78 -5.36 -3.01 -16.58
N ARG A 79 -5.73 -4.16 -16.01
CA ARG A 79 -5.62 -5.48 -16.64
C ARG A 79 -7.01 -6.05 -16.94
N PRO A 80 -7.55 -5.88 -18.16
CA PRO A 80 -8.87 -6.38 -18.54
C PRO A 80 -9.11 -7.85 -18.18
N SER A 81 -8.13 -8.72 -18.43
CA SER A 81 -8.17 -10.15 -18.09
C SER A 81 -8.31 -10.39 -16.58
N HIS A 82 -7.60 -9.60 -15.76
CA HIS A 82 -7.72 -9.66 -14.30
C HIS A 82 -9.09 -9.14 -13.83
N LEU A 83 -9.58 -8.04 -14.38
CA LEU A 83 -10.92 -7.52 -14.10
C LEU A 83 -12.01 -8.54 -14.46
N TRP A 84 -11.83 -9.25 -15.57
CA TRP A 84 -12.76 -10.31 -15.98
C TRP A 84 -12.79 -11.49 -15.01
N SER A 85 -11.68 -11.78 -14.33
CA SER A 85 -11.65 -12.78 -13.25
C SER A 85 -12.46 -12.32 -12.03
N LEU A 86 -12.50 -11.01 -11.78
CA LEU A 86 -13.26 -10.36 -10.72
C LEU A 86 -14.70 -10.00 -11.12
N ARG A 87 -15.16 -10.40 -12.31
CA ARG A 87 -16.47 -10.00 -12.86
C ARG A 87 -17.66 -10.27 -11.94
N ARG A 88 -17.63 -11.31 -11.09
CA ARG A 88 -18.71 -11.57 -10.13
C ARG A 88 -18.79 -10.52 -9.01
N GLN A 89 -17.66 -9.91 -8.67
CA GLN A 89 -17.57 -8.83 -7.69
C GLN A 89 -17.87 -7.46 -8.34
N ILE A 90 -17.40 -7.29 -9.58
CA ILE A 90 -17.51 -6.06 -10.38
C ILE A 90 -18.91 -5.91 -11.03
N PHE A 91 -19.28 -6.85 -11.90
CA PHE A 91 -20.56 -6.89 -12.61
C PHE A 91 -21.63 -7.46 -11.68
N GLY A 92 -22.16 -6.55 -10.86
CA GLY A 92 -23.17 -6.79 -9.85
C GLY A 92 -23.12 -5.67 -8.83
N LEU A 93 -22.37 -5.88 -7.74
CA LEU A 93 -22.31 -4.99 -6.59
C LEU A 93 -21.66 -3.63 -6.92
N GLY A 94 -20.57 -3.65 -7.70
CA GLY A 94 -19.88 -2.43 -8.13
C GLY A 94 -20.75 -1.58 -9.05
N ALA A 95 -21.34 -2.19 -10.09
CA ALA A 95 -22.24 -1.51 -11.01
C ALA A 95 -23.47 -0.90 -10.31
N LEU A 96 -24.11 -1.63 -9.40
CA LEU A 96 -25.24 -1.10 -8.62
C LEU A 96 -24.81 0.08 -7.72
N GLN A 97 -23.65 -0.03 -7.05
CA GLN A 97 -23.10 1.05 -6.23
C GLN A 97 -22.89 2.31 -7.05
N ILE A 98 -22.15 2.20 -8.15
CA ILE A 98 -21.79 3.33 -8.99
C ILE A 98 -23.06 3.96 -9.55
N ALA A 99 -23.96 3.19 -10.16
CA ALA A 99 -25.20 3.72 -10.72
C ALA A 99 -26.06 4.44 -9.68
N ALA A 100 -26.24 3.85 -8.49
CA ALA A 100 -27.00 4.46 -7.41
C ALA A 100 -26.34 5.74 -6.88
N CYS A 101 -25.01 5.74 -6.72
CA CYS A 101 -24.27 6.94 -6.30
C CYS A 101 -24.34 8.03 -7.37
N THR A 102 -24.21 7.68 -8.66
CA THR A 102 -24.29 8.65 -9.77
C THR A 102 -25.65 9.31 -9.78
N LEU A 103 -26.73 8.54 -9.66
CA LEU A 103 -28.10 9.07 -9.60
C LEU A 103 -28.32 9.94 -8.37
N ALA A 104 -27.89 9.49 -7.19
CA ALA A 104 -28.06 10.25 -5.95
C ALA A 104 -27.28 11.57 -5.98
N LEU A 105 -26.04 11.56 -6.44
CA LEU A 105 -25.20 12.75 -6.56
C LEU A 105 -25.65 13.68 -7.69
N THR A 106 -26.22 13.14 -8.77
CA THR A 106 -26.94 13.95 -9.77
C THR A 106 -28.10 14.69 -9.11
N GLY A 107 -28.85 14.01 -8.22
CA GLY A 107 -29.91 14.63 -7.43
C GLY A 107 -29.41 15.77 -6.54
N VAL A 108 -28.21 15.64 -5.95
CA VAL A 108 -27.56 16.73 -5.21
C VAL A 108 -27.28 17.90 -6.15
N GLY A 109 -26.66 17.68 -7.31
CA GLY A 109 -26.40 18.73 -8.30
C GLY A 109 -27.66 19.48 -8.74
N LEU A 110 -28.75 18.76 -8.98
CA LEU A 110 -30.06 19.36 -9.30
C LEU A 110 -30.59 20.22 -8.15
N ALA A 111 -30.41 19.80 -6.90
CA ALA A 111 -30.83 20.58 -5.73
C ALA A 111 -30.02 21.87 -5.56
N PHE A 112 -28.78 21.92 -6.06
CA PHE A 112 -27.96 23.14 -6.15
C PHE A 112 -28.26 23.98 -7.40
N GLY A 113 -29.28 23.63 -8.20
CA GLY A 113 -29.73 24.42 -9.35
C GLY A 113 -28.95 24.16 -10.64
N LEU A 114 -28.10 23.14 -10.70
CA LEU A 114 -27.42 22.74 -11.93
C LEU A 114 -28.43 22.17 -12.93
N SER A 115 -28.17 22.37 -14.23
CA SER A 115 -28.97 21.73 -15.28
C SER A 115 -28.80 20.20 -15.21
N PRO A 116 -29.76 19.39 -15.70
CA PRO A 116 -29.67 17.93 -15.60
C PRO A 116 -28.40 17.33 -16.21
N GLN A 117 -27.90 17.92 -17.30
CA GLN A 117 -26.67 17.49 -17.97
C GLN A 117 -25.45 17.78 -17.10
N VAL A 118 -25.35 19.00 -16.56
CA VAL A 118 -24.26 19.44 -15.70
C VAL A 118 -24.27 18.68 -14.37
N ALA A 119 -25.44 18.50 -13.76
CA ALA A 119 -25.62 17.72 -12.54
C ALA A 119 -25.20 16.26 -12.72
N PHE A 120 -25.51 15.66 -13.88
CA PHE A 120 -25.07 14.30 -14.19
C PHE A 120 -23.56 14.21 -14.31
N ILE A 121 -22.91 15.13 -15.04
CA ILE A 121 -21.45 15.16 -15.15
C ILE A 121 -20.81 15.37 -13.78
N ALA A 122 -21.29 16.33 -12.99
CA ALA A 122 -20.84 16.59 -11.63
C ALA A 122 -20.92 15.33 -10.75
N GLY A 123 -22.08 14.67 -10.74
CA GLY A 123 -22.31 13.44 -9.99
C GLY A 123 -21.45 12.28 -10.47
N ALA A 124 -21.40 12.03 -11.78
CA ALA A 124 -20.63 10.95 -12.38
C ALA A 124 -19.12 11.10 -12.13
N GLY A 125 -18.59 12.33 -12.19
CA GLY A 125 -17.20 12.61 -11.84
C GLY A 125 -16.91 12.35 -10.36
N PHE A 126 -17.77 12.81 -9.46
CA PHE A 126 -17.57 12.65 -8.02
C PHE A 126 -17.76 11.20 -7.52
N VAL A 127 -18.51 10.37 -8.26
CA VAL A 127 -18.61 8.93 -7.98
C VAL A 127 -17.26 8.25 -8.08
N LEU A 128 -16.41 8.65 -9.02
CA LEU A 128 -15.07 8.08 -9.18
C LEU A 128 -14.27 8.40 -7.93
N THR A 129 -13.82 7.39 -7.19
CA THR A 129 -13.10 7.54 -5.93
C THR A 129 -11.59 7.54 -6.21
N SER A 130 -10.80 8.30 -5.44
CA SER A 130 -9.34 8.23 -5.57
C SER A 130 -8.80 6.88 -5.14
N THR A 131 -8.31 6.11 -6.13
CA THR A 131 -7.67 4.81 -5.91
C THR A 131 -6.41 4.98 -5.07
N ALA A 132 -5.60 6.00 -5.33
CA ALA A 132 -4.35 6.25 -4.60
C ALA A 132 -4.57 6.43 -3.09
N ILE A 133 -5.56 7.24 -2.69
CA ILE A 133 -5.83 7.51 -1.27
C ILE A 133 -6.38 6.25 -0.57
N VAL A 134 -7.32 5.54 -1.19
CA VAL A 134 -7.90 4.34 -0.58
C VAL A 134 -6.86 3.21 -0.49
N MET A 135 -6.07 3.01 -1.53
CA MET A 135 -4.98 2.01 -1.53
C MET A 135 -3.92 2.30 -0.48
N GLN A 136 -3.55 3.57 -0.31
CA GLN A 136 -2.64 3.99 0.75
C GLN A 136 -3.22 3.65 2.14
N LEU A 137 -4.48 4.05 2.40
CA LEU A 137 -5.14 3.80 3.68
C LEU A 137 -5.34 2.31 3.98
N LEU A 138 -5.60 1.48 2.96
CA LEU A 138 -5.66 0.03 3.11
C LEU A 138 -4.28 -0.59 3.33
N GLY A 139 -3.25 -0.08 2.65
CA GLY A 139 -1.86 -0.52 2.80
C GLY A 139 -1.31 -0.26 4.19
N GLU A 140 -1.55 0.94 4.73
CA GLU A 140 -1.18 1.30 6.10
C GLU A 140 -1.84 0.41 7.17
N ARG A 141 -3.01 -0.17 6.86
CA ARG A 141 -3.73 -1.12 7.73
C ARG A 141 -3.36 -2.58 7.49
N GLY A 142 -2.67 -2.90 6.41
CA GLY A 142 -2.47 -4.28 5.96
C GLY A 142 -3.74 -4.94 5.38
N ASP A 143 -4.77 -4.16 5.04
CA ASP A 143 -6.09 -4.67 4.66
C ASP A 143 -6.22 -5.04 3.18
N ILE A 144 -5.23 -4.70 2.33
CA ILE A 144 -5.30 -4.86 0.87
C ILE A 144 -5.65 -6.30 0.47
N ALA A 145 -5.02 -7.29 1.10
CA ALA A 145 -5.22 -8.70 0.77
C ALA A 145 -6.50 -9.31 1.39
N LEU A 146 -7.11 -8.66 2.37
CA LEU A 146 -8.30 -9.17 3.05
C LEU A 146 -9.54 -9.09 2.14
N PRO A 147 -10.55 -9.95 2.34
CA PRO A 147 -11.78 -9.93 1.54
C PRO A 147 -12.48 -8.55 1.50
N ARG A 148 -12.43 -7.80 2.61
CA ARG A 148 -12.98 -6.43 2.69
C ARG A 148 -12.22 -5.44 1.80
N GLY A 149 -10.89 -5.52 1.80
CA GLY A 149 -10.00 -4.71 0.96
C GLY A 149 -10.18 -5.04 -0.51
N GLN A 150 -10.13 -6.31 -0.87
CA GLN A 150 -10.30 -6.79 -2.25
C GLN A 150 -11.63 -6.35 -2.88
N ARG A 151 -12.72 -6.28 -2.10
CA ARG A 151 -14.00 -5.72 -2.58
C ARG A 151 -13.92 -4.24 -2.91
N MET A 152 -13.24 -3.44 -2.08
CA MET A 152 -13.04 -2.02 -2.36
C MET A 152 -12.16 -1.84 -3.60
N VAL A 153 -11.02 -2.54 -3.66
CA VAL A 153 -10.11 -2.53 -4.82
C VAL A 153 -10.84 -2.88 -6.12
N SER A 154 -11.64 -3.93 -6.12
CA SER A 154 -12.40 -4.34 -7.30
C SER A 154 -13.36 -3.25 -7.81
N ILE A 155 -13.93 -2.45 -6.90
CA ILE A 155 -14.85 -1.37 -7.27
C ILE A 155 -14.10 -0.14 -7.71
N LEU A 156 -12.99 0.22 -7.06
CA LEU A 156 -12.11 1.30 -7.49
C LEU A 156 -11.64 1.06 -8.94
N LEU A 157 -11.17 -0.16 -9.23
CA LEU A 157 -10.77 -0.53 -10.59
C LEU A 157 -11.92 -0.42 -11.60
N PHE A 158 -13.16 -0.69 -11.17
CA PHE A 158 -14.32 -0.56 -12.03
C PHE A 158 -14.74 0.91 -12.22
N GLU A 159 -14.64 1.74 -11.19
CA GLU A 159 -14.82 3.19 -11.28
C GLU A 159 -13.82 3.78 -12.28
N ASP A 160 -12.54 3.43 -12.16
CA ASP A 160 -11.49 3.90 -13.08
C ASP A 160 -11.77 3.47 -14.53
N LEU A 161 -12.31 2.26 -14.75
CA LEU A 161 -12.71 1.81 -16.09
C LEU A 161 -13.86 2.63 -16.68
N LEU A 162 -14.73 3.22 -15.84
CA LEU A 162 -15.86 4.02 -16.30
C LEU A 162 -15.45 5.38 -16.84
N ILE A 163 -14.21 5.83 -16.65
CA ILE A 163 -13.77 7.12 -17.20
C ILE A 163 -13.89 7.16 -18.73
N VAL A 164 -13.57 6.06 -19.43
CA VAL A 164 -13.65 5.98 -20.90
C VAL A 164 -15.08 6.16 -21.41
N PRO A 165 -16.08 5.37 -20.99
CA PRO A 165 -17.45 5.57 -21.44
C PRO A 165 -18.02 6.93 -20.99
N LEU A 166 -17.58 7.47 -19.84
CA LEU A 166 -17.99 8.81 -19.41
C LEU A 166 -17.42 9.91 -20.31
N LEU A 167 -16.14 9.82 -20.71
CA LEU A 167 -15.52 10.75 -21.66
C LEU A 167 -16.17 10.66 -23.04
N ALA A 168 -16.50 9.45 -23.51
CA ALA A 168 -17.26 9.27 -24.75
C ALA A 168 -18.67 9.88 -24.65
N LEU A 169 -19.33 9.75 -23.50
CA LEU A 169 -20.63 10.36 -23.24
C LEU A 169 -20.55 11.89 -23.21
N VAL A 170 -19.49 12.46 -22.62
CA VAL A 170 -19.20 13.91 -22.68
C VAL A 170 -19.04 14.38 -24.12
N ALA A 171 -18.24 13.68 -24.93
CA ALA A 171 -18.08 14.02 -26.34
C ALA A 171 -19.42 13.98 -27.10
N PHE A 172 -20.27 13.00 -26.80
CA PHE A 172 -21.61 12.88 -27.38
C PHE A 172 -22.59 13.97 -26.92
N MET A 173 -22.47 14.43 -25.67
CA MET A 173 -23.28 15.50 -25.09
C MET A 173 -22.77 16.90 -25.43
N SER A 174 -21.66 17.02 -26.17
CA SER A 174 -21.04 18.31 -26.49
C SER A 174 -21.99 19.22 -27.26
N HIS A 175 -22.00 20.50 -26.86
CA HIS A 175 -22.75 21.57 -27.53
C HIS A 175 -21.82 22.51 -28.30
N ALA A 176 -20.52 22.19 -28.37
CA ALA A 176 -19.53 22.97 -29.09
C ALA A 176 -20.05 23.31 -30.51
N PRO A 177 -19.95 24.58 -30.94
CA PRO A 177 -20.48 25.02 -32.21
C PRO A 177 -19.95 24.11 -33.32
N VAL A 178 -20.87 23.37 -33.93
CA VAL A 178 -20.62 22.59 -35.12
C VAL A 178 -20.19 23.61 -36.17
N ASP A 179 -18.91 23.56 -36.56
CA ASP A 179 -18.43 24.30 -37.72
C ASP A 179 -19.47 24.12 -38.84
N PRO A 180 -19.94 25.16 -39.55
CA PRO A 180 -20.88 24.97 -40.65
C PRO A 180 -20.42 23.93 -41.70
N ASP A 181 -19.11 23.65 -41.77
CA ASP A 181 -18.50 22.60 -42.60
C ASP A 181 -18.33 21.23 -41.89
N ALA A 182 -18.68 21.12 -40.60
CA ALA A 182 -18.55 19.88 -39.86
C ALA A 182 -19.59 18.84 -40.30
N PRO A 183 -19.20 17.55 -40.33
CA PRO A 183 -20.10 16.48 -40.73
C PRO A 183 -21.34 16.42 -39.83
N PRO A 184 -22.50 15.97 -40.36
CA PRO A 184 -23.70 15.76 -39.55
C PRO A 184 -23.38 14.94 -38.30
N ARG A 185 -24.02 15.22 -37.16
CA ARG A 185 -23.73 14.56 -35.86
C ARG A 185 -23.67 13.03 -35.93
N LEU A 186 -24.49 12.40 -36.76
CA LEU A 186 -24.47 10.95 -37.01
C LEU A 186 -23.19 10.48 -37.72
N VAL A 187 -22.67 11.26 -38.66
CA VAL A 187 -21.41 11.00 -39.36
C VAL A 187 -20.23 11.24 -38.41
N GLY A 188 -20.26 12.31 -37.61
CA GLY A 188 -19.26 12.55 -36.55
C GLY A 188 -19.20 11.41 -35.53
N PHE A 189 -20.36 10.90 -35.08
CA PHE A 189 -20.43 9.71 -34.23
C PHE A 189 -19.86 8.46 -34.93
N GLY A 190 -20.17 8.27 -36.22
CA GLY A 190 -19.60 7.19 -37.02
C GLY A 190 -18.07 7.26 -37.12
N ILE A 191 -17.52 8.46 -37.31
CA ILE A 191 -16.07 8.70 -37.33
C ILE A 191 -15.46 8.39 -35.96
N ALA A 192 -16.06 8.86 -34.86
CA ALA A 192 -15.59 8.57 -33.51
C ALA A 192 -15.54 7.06 -33.22
N VAL A 193 -16.61 6.33 -33.55
CA VAL A 193 -16.67 4.86 -33.41
C VAL A 193 -15.65 4.18 -34.32
N ALA A 194 -15.48 4.65 -35.55
CA ALA A 194 -14.49 4.12 -36.48
C ALA A 194 -13.07 4.33 -35.99
N SER A 195 -12.74 5.52 -35.46
CA SER A 195 -11.42 5.81 -34.88
C SER A 195 -11.15 4.93 -33.66
N LEU A 196 -12.14 4.75 -32.77
CA LEU A 196 -12.03 3.85 -31.62
C LEU A 196 -11.80 2.40 -32.06
N ALA A 197 -12.58 1.92 -33.03
CA ALA A 197 -12.43 0.57 -33.58
C ALA A 197 -11.07 0.41 -34.26
N ALA A 198 -10.61 1.40 -35.03
CA ALA A 198 -9.31 1.41 -35.68
C ALA A 198 -8.17 1.34 -34.66
N LEU A 199 -8.26 2.08 -33.55
CA LEU A 199 -7.29 2.03 -32.46
C LEU A 199 -7.26 0.65 -31.80
N ILE A 200 -8.42 0.06 -31.47
CA ILE A 200 -8.49 -1.26 -30.85
C ILE A 200 -7.89 -2.33 -31.79
N VAL A 201 -8.28 -2.30 -33.07
CA VAL A 201 -7.74 -3.22 -34.10
C VAL A 201 -6.23 -3.02 -34.24
N ALA A 202 -5.76 -1.79 -34.41
CA ALA A 202 -4.32 -1.49 -34.49
C ALA A 202 -3.59 -1.94 -33.21
N GLY A 203 -4.15 -1.73 -32.02
CA GLY A 203 -3.54 -2.15 -30.78
C GLY A 203 -3.35 -3.67 -30.70
N VAL A 204 -4.41 -4.42 -31.01
CA VAL A 204 -4.39 -5.89 -30.96
C VAL A 204 -3.44 -6.48 -32.00
N PHE A 205 -3.41 -5.93 -33.22
CA PHE A 205 -2.64 -6.51 -34.32
C PHE A 205 -1.22 -5.94 -34.50
N LEU A 206 -0.98 -4.66 -34.16
CA LEU A 206 0.29 -3.97 -34.45
C LEU A 206 1.25 -3.90 -33.26
N LEU A 207 0.75 -3.81 -32.01
CA LEU A 207 1.62 -3.62 -30.84
C LEU A 207 2.55 -4.81 -30.63
N ASN A 208 2.02 -6.03 -30.58
CA ASN A 208 2.84 -7.22 -30.34
C ASN A 208 3.93 -7.41 -31.41
N PRO A 209 3.66 -7.30 -32.73
CA PRO A 209 4.70 -7.33 -33.75
C PRO A 209 5.73 -6.21 -33.61
N LEU A 210 5.28 -4.97 -33.37
CA LEU A 210 6.16 -3.81 -33.22
C LEU A 210 7.19 -4.04 -32.10
N PHE A 211 6.72 -4.37 -30.89
CA PHE A 211 7.61 -4.60 -29.75
C PHE A 211 8.47 -5.86 -29.91
N ARG A 212 8.00 -6.87 -30.65
CA ARG A 212 8.81 -8.05 -30.96
C ARG A 212 10.00 -7.72 -31.86
N ILE A 213 9.82 -6.85 -32.85
CA ILE A 213 10.90 -6.38 -33.72
C ILE A 213 11.94 -5.61 -32.90
N LEU A 214 11.50 -4.71 -32.02
CA LEU A 214 12.38 -3.92 -31.16
C LEU A 214 13.15 -4.79 -30.15
N ALA A 215 12.47 -5.77 -29.55
CA ALA A 215 13.08 -6.74 -28.66
C ALA A 215 14.13 -7.60 -29.39
N ALA A 216 13.85 -8.03 -30.62
CA ALA A 216 14.80 -8.77 -31.45
C ALA A 216 16.04 -7.93 -31.81
N ALA A 217 15.87 -6.62 -32.01
CA ALA A 217 16.96 -5.68 -32.22
C ALA A 217 17.79 -5.38 -30.95
N LYS A 218 17.36 -5.87 -29.77
CA LYS A 218 17.96 -5.61 -28.45
C LYS A 218 18.09 -4.10 -28.11
N ALA A 219 17.28 -3.26 -28.72
CA ALA A 219 17.32 -1.82 -28.56
C ALA A 219 16.44 -1.41 -27.36
N ARG A 220 16.94 -1.64 -26.14
CA ARG A 220 16.17 -1.42 -24.90
C ARG A 220 15.75 0.03 -24.73
N GLU A 221 16.61 0.97 -25.13
CA GLU A 221 16.37 2.42 -25.09
C GLU A 221 15.22 2.84 -26.04
N VAL A 222 15.00 2.08 -27.12
CA VAL A 222 13.96 2.36 -28.11
C VAL A 222 12.59 1.84 -27.65
N MET A 223 12.54 0.92 -26.70
CA MET A 223 11.28 0.36 -26.17
C MET A 223 10.43 1.44 -25.50
N THR A 224 11.05 2.29 -24.66
CA THR A 224 10.36 3.42 -24.01
C THR A 224 9.85 4.42 -25.05
N ALA A 225 10.68 4.77 -26.03
CA ALA A 225 10.30 5.68 -27.11
C ALA A 225 9.14 5.13 -27.95
N ALA A 226 9.12 3.82 -28.22
CA ALA A 226 8.02 3.17 -28.92
C ALA A 226 6.72 3.16 -28.08
N ALA A 227 6.81 2.95 -26.77
CA ALA A 227 5.64 3.06 -25.89
C ALA A 227 5.07 4.49 -25.91
N LEU A 228 5.92 5.51 -25.81
CA LEU A 228 5.49 6.91 -25.93
C LEU A 228 4.88 7.22 -27.31
N LEU A 229 5.48 6.70 -28.39
CA LEU A 229 4.94 6.84 -29.75
C LEU A 229 3.54 6.24 -29.88
N VAL A 230 3.32 5.06 -29.30
CA VAL A 230 1.99 4.41 -29.30
C VAL A 230 0.97 5.28 -28.57
N VAL A 231 1.33 5.84 -27.41
CA VAL A 231 0.42 6.68 -26.61
C VAL A 231 0.07 7.96 -27.34
N LEU A 232 1.08 8.70 -27.82
CA LEU A 232 0.86 9.96 -28.54
C LEU A 232 0.16 9.71 -29.87
N GLY A 233 0.50 8.63 -30.58
CA GLY A 233 -0.18 8.24 -31.81
C GLY A 233 -1.65 7.88 -31.59
N ALA A 234 -1.97 7.20 -30.48
CA ALA A 234 -3.35 6.90 -30.11
C ALA A 234 -4.13 8.16 -29.71
N ALA A 235 -3.49 9.09 -28.99
CA ALA A 235 -4.07 10.39 -28.64
C ALA A 235 -4.43 11.20 -29.90
N VAL A 236 -3.50 11.32 -30.85
CA VAL A 236 -3.73 11.99 -32.14
C VAL A 236 -4.83 11.30 -32.94
N LEU A 237 -4.84 9.96 -33.00
CA LEU A 237 -5.89 9.22 -33.72
C LEU A 237 -7.29 9.46 -33.12
N MET A 238 -7.40 9.56 -31.80
CA MET A 238 -8.66 9.90 -31.15
C MET A 238 -9.06 11.35 -31.40
N GLU A 239 -8.12 12.28 -31.30
CA GLU A 239 -8.37 13.70 -31.58
C GLU A 239 -8.88 13.92 -33.00
N MET A 240 -8.26 13.27 -34.00
CA MET A 240 -8.75 13.26 -35.38
C MET A 240 -10.16 12.68 -35.52
N GLY A 241 -10.55 11.77 -34.62
CA GLY A 241 -11.88 11.20 -34.53
C GLY A 241 -12.91 12.10 -33.84
N GLY A 242 -12.53 13.30 -33.39
CA GLY A 242 -13.37 14.18 -32.58
C GLY A 242 -13.53 13.70 -31.12
N LEU A 243 -12.61 12.86 -30.66
CA LEU A 243 -12.59 12.30 -29.31
C LEU A 243 -11.43 12.89 -28.50
N SER A 244 -11.48 12.81 -27.18
CA SER A 244 -10.41 13.36 -26.34
C SER A 244 -9.09 12.59 -26.49
N MET A 245 -7.97 13.31 -26.55
CA MET A 245 -6.62 12.74 -26.50
C MET A 245 -6.45 11.80 -25.29
N ALA A 246 -7.01 12.22 -24.16
CA ALA A 246 -7.15 11.49 -22.90
C ALA A 246 -7.65 10.05 -23.09
N MET A 247 -8.73 9.87 -23.86
CA MET A 247 -9.29 8.55 -24.12
C MET A 247 -8.36 7.68 -24.96
N GLY A 248 -7.66 8.26 -25.95
CA GLY A 248 -6.69 7.54 -26.77
C GLY A 248 -5.52 7.00 -25.94
N ALA A 249 -5.01 7.83 -25.04
CA ALA A 249 -3.92 7.48 -24.13
C ALA A 249 -4.31 6.35 -23.16
N PHE A 250 -5.51 6.44 -22.56
CA PHE A 250 -6.03 5.39 -21.68
C PHE A 250 -6.17 4.06 -22.42
N ILE A 251 -6.80 4.07 -23.60
CA ILE A 251 -7.03 2.86 -24.39
C ILE A 251 -5.71 2.25 -24.86
N ALA A 252 -4.74 3.09 -25.27
CA ALA A 252 -3.40 2.62 -25.59
C ALA A 252 -2.74 1.93 -24.39
N GLY A 253 -2.85 2.50 -23.18
CA GLY A 253 -2.38 1.88 -21.94
C GLY A 253 -3.02 0.51 -21.71
N VAL A 254 -4.35 0.41 -21.83
CA VAL A 254 -5.10 -0.85 -21.67
C VAL A 254 -4.70 -1.90 -22.70
N LEU A 255 -4.44 -1.49 -23.95
CA LEU A 255 -4.01 -2.41 -25.00
C LEU A 255 -2.55 -2.89 -24.76
N LEU A 256 -1.70 -2.02 -24.20
CA LEU A 256 -0.33 -2.36 -23.84
C LEU A 256 -0.24 -3.23 -22.58
N SER A 257 -1.17 -3.10 -21.62
CA SER A 257 -1.19 -3.89 -20.40
C SER A 257 -1.44 -5.39 -20.64
N GLU A 258 -2.10 -5.73 -21.74
CA GLU A 258 -2.33 -7.10 -22.22
C GLU A 258 -1.21 -7.63 -23.14
N SER A 259 -0.19 -6.81 -23.46
CA SER A 259 0.93 -7.25 -24.30
C SER A 259 1.85 -8.23 -23.57
N THR A 260 2.51 -9.12 -24.33
CA THR A 260 3.58 -9.99 -23.80
C THR A 260 4.77 -9.20 -23.25
N PHE A 261 4.94 -7.94 -23.67
CA PHE A 261 6.03 -7.06 -23.24
C PHE A 261 5.64 -6.15 -22.06
N ARG A 262 4.44 -6.31 -21.48
CA ARG A 262 3.92 -5.42 -20.43
C ARG A 262 4.89 -5.16 -19.28
N HIS A 263 5.57 -6.19 -18.78
CA HIS A 263 6.43 -6.06 -17.59
C HIS A 263 7.67 -5.23 -17.89
N GLN A 264 8.16 -5.32 -19.11
CA GLN A 264 9.28 -4.51 -19.58
C GLN A 264 8.83 -3.06 -19.77
N ILE A 265 7.69 -2.84 -20.44
CA ILE A 265 7.11 -1.52 -20.66
C ILE A 265 6.79 -0.83 -19.33
N GLU A 266 6.19 -1.56 -18.39
CA GLU A 266 5.90 -1.09 -17.02
C GLU A 266 7.18 -0.69 -16.29
N ALA A 267 8.22 -1.54 -16.31
CA ALA A 267 9.51 -1.24 -15.68
C ALA A 267 10.23 -0.04 -16.33
N ASP A 268 10.12 0.12 -17.64
CA ASP A 268 10.77 1.20 -18.38
C ASP A 268 10.02 2.55 -18.21
N ILE A 269 8.71 2.52 -17.90
CA ILE A 269 7.88 3.71 -17.64
C ILE A 269 7.81 4.06 -16.15
N GLU A 270 8.04 3.10 -15.25
CA GLU A 270 8.01 3.30 -13.80
C GLU A 270 8.74 4.58 -13.32
N PRO A 271 9.96 4.91 -13.81
CA PRO A 271 10.65 6.13 -13.40
C PRO A 271 9.91 7.41 -13.79
N PHE A 272 9.16 7.37 -14.89
CA PHE A 272 8.38 8.50 -15.39
C PHE A 272 7.01 8.59 -14.72
N ARG A 273 6.43 7.47 -14.27
CA ARG A 273 5.10 7.39 -13.65
C ARG A 273 4.86 8.52 -12.66
N GLY A 274 5.73 8.65 -11.65
CA GLY A 274 5.60 9.66 -10.61
C GLY A 274 5.73 11.11 -11.11
N ILE A 275 6.56 11.34 -12.14
CA ILE A 275 6.76 12.66 -12.76
C ILE A 275 5.52 13.05 -13.58
N LEU A 276 4.94 12.11 -14.32
CA LEU A 276 3.76 12.32 -15.16
C LEU A 276 2.51 12.60 -14.31
N LEU A 277 2.32 11.82 -13.24
CA LEU A 277 1.32 12.10 -12.20
C LEU A 277 1.54 13.49 -11.58
N GLY A 278 2.79 13.82 -11.26
CA GLY A 278 3.15 15.12 -10.71
C GLY A 278 2.79 16.27 -11.66
N LEU A 279 3.13 16.14 -12.94
CA LEU A 279 2.82 17.14 -13.95
C LEU A 279 1.31 17.39 -14.06
N PHE A 280 0.52 16.33 -14.11
CA PHE A 280 -0.95 16.43 -14.16
C PHE A 280 -1.52 17.16 -12.95
N PHE A 281 -1.20 16.73 -11.73
CA PHE A 281 -1.77 17.33 -10.52
C PHE A 281 -1.24 18.74 -10.27
N VAL A 282 0.01 19.03 -10.60
CA VAL A 282 0.51 20.41 -10.56
C VAL A 282 -0.26 21.29 -11.55
N ALA A 283 -0.53 20.80 -12.75
CA ALA A 283 -1.30 21.55 -13.74
C ALA A 283 -2.74 21.81 -13.29
N VAL A 284 -3.44 20.79 -12.75
CA VAL A 284 -4.78 20.97 -12.14
C VAL A 284 -4.74 22.00 -11.01
N GLY A 285 -3.72 21.96 -10.15
CA GLY A 285 -3.54 22.94 -9.09
C GLY A 285 -3.29 24.37 -9.59
N MET A 286 -2.59 24.53 -10.72
CA MET A 286 -2.38 25.84 -11.37
C MET A 286 -3.64 26.37 -12.07
N SER A 287 -4.48 25.48 -12.61
CA SER A 287 -5.71 25.87 -13.30
C SER A 287 -6.82 26.30 -12.35
N LEU A 288 -6.77 25.91 -11.08
CA LEU A 288 -7.81 26.22 -10.10
C LEU A 288 -7.84 27.72 -9.74
N ASP A 289 -8.91 28.43 -10.13
CA ASP A 289 -9.09 29.84 -9.79
C ASP A 289 -9.53 30.04 -8.33
N LEU A 290 -8.60 30.53 -7.51
CA LEU A 290 -8.87 30.82 -6.10
C LEU A 290 -9.82 32.00 -5.87
N ALA A 291 -9.97 32.91 -6.84
CA ALA A 291 -10.97 33.97 -6.79
C ALA A 291 -12.38 33.39 -6.96
N VAL A 292 -12.57 32.42 -7.87
CA VAL A 292 -13.83 31.69 -8.02
C VAL A 292 -14.15 30.91 -6.75
N VAL A 293 -13.18 30.15 -6.22
CA VAL A 293 -13.35 29.40 -4.97
C VAL A 293 -13.70 30.33 -3.79
N ARG A 294 -13.07 31.52 -3.73
CA ARG A 294 -13.38 32.51 -2.70
C ARG A 294 -14.76 33.16 -2.90
N ALA A 295 -15.19 33.39 -4.13
CA ALA A 295 -16.51 33.94 -4.42
C ALA A 295 -17.62 32.94 -4.05
N ASN A 296 -17.41 31.66 -4.37
CA ASN A 296 -18.36 30.56 -4.18
C ASN A 296 -18.11 29.73 -2.92
N TRP A 297 -17.39 30.27 -1.93
CA TRP A 297 -16.96 29.52 -0.74
C TRP A 297 -18.14 28.91 0.05
N THR A 298 -19.31 29.57 0.04
CA THR A 298 -20.53 29.07 0.69
C THR A 298 -21.07 27.83 -0.01
N LEU A 299 -21.11 27.84 -1.35
CA LEU A 299 -21.50 26.69 -2.16
C LEU A 299 -20.55 25.52 -1.88
N ILE A 300 -19.25 25.76 -1.93
CA ILE A 300 -18.23 24.72 -1.73
C ILE A 300 -18.31 24.14 -0.32
N LEU A 301 -18.44 24.98 0.71
CA LEU A 301 -18.51 24.56 2.11
C LEU A 301 -19.71 23.65 2.39
N VAL A 302 -20.84 23.84 1.69
CA VAL A 302 -22.03 22.99 1.83
C VAL A 302 -21.99 21.79 0.88
N ALA A 303 -21.53 21.98 -0.35
CA ALA A 303 -21.50 20.94 -1.38
C ALA A 303 -20.52 19.80 -1.03
N VAL A 304 -19.33 20.10 -0.49
CA VAL A 304 -18.34 19.07 -0.09
C VAL A 304 -18.95 18.05 0.88
N PRO A 305 -19.44 18.44 2.08
CA PRO A 305 -20.05 17.49 3.00
C PRO A 305 -21.33 16.88 2.43
N ALA A 306 -22.14 17.61 1.67
CA ALA A 306 -23.35 17.06 1.05
C ALA A 306 -23.03 15.90 0.09
N MET A 307 -22.09 16.11 -0.84
CA MET A 307 -21.65 15.11 -1.80
C MET A 307 -21.01 13.90 -1.10
N MET A 308 -20.14 14.13 -0.12
CA MET A 308 -19.51 13.06 0.66
C MET A 308 -20.53 12.25 1.47
N LEU A 309 -21.45 12.91 2.17
CA LEU A 309 -22.46 12.25 3.00
C LEU A 309 -23.44 11.44 2.16
N VAL A 310 -23.89 11.97 1.03
CA VAL A 310 -24.80 11.26 0.12
C VAL A 310 -24.09 10.04 -0.48
N LYS A 311 -22.85 10.20 -0.97
CA LYS A 311 -22.06 9.07 -1.48
C LYS A 311 -21.84 8.02 -0.40
N ALA A 312 -21.40 8.42 0.80
CA ALA A 312 -21.20 7.51 1.93
C ALA A 312 -22.49 6.78 2.33
N ALA A 313 -23.63 7.48 2.39
CA ALA A 313 -24.92 6.88 2.71
C ALA A 313 -25.36 5.85 1.66
N CYS A 314 -25.19 6.16 0.38
CA CYS A 314 -25.45 5.23 -0.72
C CYS A 314 -24.57 3.98 -0.62
N ILE A 315 -23.26 4.16 -0.44
CA ILE A 315 -22.30 3.05 -0.30
C ILE A 315 -22.65 2.18 0.91
N TYR A 316 -22.94 2.80 2.05
CA TYR A 316 -23.34 2.11 3.27
C TYR A 316 -24.62 1.31 3.07
N LEU A 317 -25.67 1.92 2.51
CA LEU A 317 -26.96 1.26 2.29
C LEU A 317 -26.80 0.05 1.37
N ILE A 318 -26.05 0.21 0.28
CA ILE A 318 -25.80 -0.87 -0.68
C ILE A 318 -24.98 -1.98 -0.02
N ALA A 319 -23.94 -1.66 0.74
CA ALA A 319 -23.17 -2.65 1.48
C ALA A 319 -24.04 -3.43 2.50
N ARG A 320 -24.98 -2.76 3.18
CA ARG A 320 -25.93 -3.40 4.12
C ARG A 320 -26.97 -4.27 3.44
N LEU A 321 -27.56 -3.81 2.32
CA LEU A 321 -28.48 -4.61 1.50
C LEU A 321 -27.82 -5.91 1.02
N LEU A 322 -26.50 -5.86 0.82
CA LEU A 322 -25.67 -6.98 0.41
C LEU A 322 -25.09 -7.79 1.58
N ARG A 323 -25.70 -7.69 2.77
CA ARG A 323 -25.36 -8.46 3.98
C ARG A 323 -23.94 -8.26 4.49
N SER A 324 -23.30 -7.13 4.17
CA SER A 324 -22.05 -6.74 4.87
C SER A 324 -22.38 -6.36 6.32
N SER A 325 -21.45 -6.62 7.24
CA SER A 325 -21.60 -6.20 8.62
C SER A 325 -21.73 -4.66 8.69
N HIS A 326 -22.34 -4.14 9.75
CA HIS A 326 -22.44 -2.68 9.93
C HIS A 326 -21.08 -2.00 9.89
N ARG A 327 -20.05 -2.65 10.45
CA ARG A 327 -18.68 -2.15 10.49
C ARG A 327 -18.05 -2.12 9.10
N ASP A 328 -18.13 -3.22 8.34
CA ASP A 328 -17.57 -3.26 6.98
C ASP A 328 -18.26 -2.26 6.05
N ALA A 329 -19.58 -2.09 6.20
CA ALA A 329 -20.35 -1.11 5.45
C ALA A 329 -19.93 0.32 5.80
N LEU A 330 -19.72 0.63 7.08
CA LEU A 330 -19.30 1.95 7.53
C LEU A 330 -17.85 2.25 7.13
N ASP A 331 -16.95 1.28 7.27
CA ASP A 331 -15.54 1.43 6.87
C ASP A 331 -15.42 1.71 5.38
N ARG A 332 -16.11 0.92 4.54
CA ARG A 332 -16.18 1.14 3.09
C ARG A 332 -16.78 2.49 2.73
N ALA A 333 -17.90 2.87 3.37
CA ALA A 333 -18.54 4.15 3.15
C ALA A 333 -17.61 5.33 3.50
N THR A 334 -16.83 5.20 4.56
CA THR A 334 -15.91 6.24 5.03
C THR A 334 -14.71 6.38 4.10
N LEU A 335 -14.09 5.25 3.70
CA LEU A 335 -12.92 5.26 2.82
C LEU A 335 -13.25 5.73 1.40
N MET A 336 -14.45 5.43 0.90
CA MET A 336 -14.86 5.72 -0.48
C MET A 336 -15.77 6.95 -0.62
N ALA A 337 -15.97 7.76 0.44
CA ALA A 337 -16.89 8.91 0.43
C ALA A 337 -16.48 10.05 -0.51
N GLN A 338 -15.21 10.10 -0.90
CA GLN A 338 -14.60 11.24 -1.58
C GLN A 338 -14.48 11.05 -3.09
N GLY A 339 -14.33 12.16 -3.81
CA GLY A 339 -14.07 12.17 -5.24
C GLY A 339 -12.62 11.80 -5.58
N GLY A 340 -12.38 11.47 -6.84
CA GLY A 340 -11.11 10.95 -7.35
C GLY A 340 -10.52 11.82 -8.43
N GLU A 341 -9.28 11.52 -8.77
CA GLU A 341 -8.49 12.24 -9.76
C GLU A 341 -9.08 12.21 -11.17
N PHE A 342 -9.85 11.18 -11.50
CA PHE A 342 -10.57 11.08 -12.78
C PHE A 342 -11.69 12.11 -12.92
N ALA A 343 -12.19 12.67 -11.82
CA ALA A 343 -13.18 13.73 -11.86
C ALA A 343 -12.62 14.98 -12.56
N PHE A 344 -11.37 15.35 -12.28
CA PHE A 344 -10.70 16.49 -12.92
C PHE A 344 -10.64 16.34 -14.44
N VAL A 345 -10.32 15.12 -14.91
CA VAL A 345 -10.24 14.82 -16.33
C VAL A 345 -11.62 14.90 -16.99
N LEU A 346 -12.65 14.38 -16.31
CA LEU A 346 -14.02 14.42 -16.83
C LEU A 346 -14.56 15.86 -16.89
N TYR A 347 -14.31 16.68 -15.86
CA TYR A 347 -14.79 18.06 -15.80
C TYR A 347 -14.07 18.94 -16.81
N ALA A 348 -12.74 18.82 -16.95
CA ALA A 348 -11.99 19.54 -17.99
C ALA A 348 -12.46 19.17 -19.41
N ALA A 349 -12.76 17.89 -19.66
CA ALA A 349 -13.32 17.46 -20.93
C ALA A 349 -14.73 18.03 -21.17
N ALA A 350 -15.56 18.10 -20.12
CA ALA A 350 -16.90 18.68 -20.20
C ALA A 350 -16.89 20.20 -20.41
N GLU A 351 -15.90 20.90 -19.85
CA GLU A 351 -15.67 22.33 -20.10
C GLU A 351 -15.26 22.55 -21.56
N THR A 352 -14.30 21.78 -22.06
CA THR A 352 -13.86 21.84 -23.46
C THR A 352 -14.99 21.53 -24.44
N ALA A 353 -15.89 20.61 -24.06
CA ALA A 353 -17.09 20.25 -24.82
C ALA A 353 -18.22 21.31 -24.75
N GLY A 354 -18.04 22.37 -23.95
CA GLY A 354 -19.03 23.43 -23.74
C GLY A 354 -20.27 22.99 -22.95
N ILE A 355 -20.17 21.90 -22.17
CA ILE A 355 -21.26 21.40 -21.32
C ILE A 355 -21.32 22.18 -20.00
N ILE A 356 -20.15 22.47 -19.43
CA ILE A 356 -19.97 23.30 -18.24
C ILE A 356 -19.12 24.51 -18.60
N ASP A 357 -19.26 25.60 -17.85
CA ASP A 357 -18.36 26.74 -17.93
C ASP A 357 -17.16 26.57 -16.97
N ALA A 358 -16.18 27.47 -17.09
CA ALA A 358 -14.98 27.47 -16.27
C ALA A 358 -15.30 27.60 -14.77
N GLU A 359 -16.30 28.42 -14.41
CA GLU A 359 -16.70 28.62 -13.02
C GLU A 359 -17.24 27.33 -12.38
N VAL A 360 -18.08 26.58 -13.10
CA VAL A 360 -18.57 25.27 -12.66
C VAL A 360 -17.41 24.27 -12.58
N ASN A 361 -16.49 24.25 -13.56
CA ASN A 361 -15.33 23.37 -13.51
C ASN A 361 -14.45 23.62 -12.27
N ASP A 362 -14.15 24.88 -11.97
CA ASP A 362 -13.38 25.30 -10.79
C ASP A 362 -14.09 24.91 -9.49
N ASN A 363 -15.40 25.17 -9.39
CA ASN A 363 -16.21 24.80 -8.23
C ASN A 363 -16.20 23.27 -8.00
N LEU A 364 -16.40 22.48 -9.05
CA LEU A 364 -16.40 21.01 -8.96
C LEU A 364 -15.01 20.46 -8.61
N THR A 365 -13.96 21.02 -9.22
CA THR A 365 -12.56 20.69 -8.91
C THR A 365 -12.24 20.98 -7.45
N ALA A 366 -12.63 22.16 -6.93
CA ALA A 366 -12.45 22.51 -5.53
C ALA A 366 -13.19 21.55 -4.59
N ILE A 367 -14.42 21.15 -4.94
CA ILE A 367 -15.20 20.17 -4.16
C ILE A 367 -14.46 18.83 -4.07
N VAL A 368 -13.92 18.33 -5.18
CA VAL A 368 -13.14 17.08 -5.20
C VAL A 368 -11.87 17.21 -4.35
N VAL A 369 -11.07 18.27 -4.55
CA VAL A 369 -9.83 18.51 -3.79
C VAL A 369 -10.09 18.59 -2.28
N LEU A 370 -11.10 19.36 -1.86
CA LEU A 370 -11.44 19.49 -0.45
C LEU A 370 -11.98 18.17 0.13
N SER A 371 -12.70 17.36 -0.66
CA SER A 371 -13.12 16.02 -0.23
C SER A 371 -11.93 15.08 0.00
N MET A 372 -10.88 15.16 -0.82
CA MET A 372 -9.62 14.41 -0.64
C MET A 372 -8.91 14.82 0.65
N VAL A 373 -8.81 16.12 0.92
CA VAL A 373 -8.20 16.66 2.14
C VAL A 373 -9.00 16.28 3.39
N LEU A 374 -10.33 16.27 3.30
CA LEU A 374 -11.21 15.98 4.44
C LEU A 374 -11.22 14.49 4.81
N THR A 375 -11.03 13.59 3.84
CA THR A 375 -11.11 12.13 4.05
C THR A 375 -10.24 11.59 5.19
N PRO A 376 -8.92 11.87 5.26
CA PRO A 376 -8.10 11.42 6.38
C PRO A 376 -8.63 11.88 7.75
N LEU A 377 -9.22 13.08 7.82
CA LEU A 377 -9.82 13.62 9.04
C LEU A 377 -11.11 12.87 9.40
N VAL A 378 -11.96 12.56 8.42
CA VAL A 378 -13.18 11.75 8.63
C VAL A 378 -12.81 10.35 9.10
N VAL A 379 -11.80 9.73 8.48
CA VAL A 379 -11.30 8.40 8.88
C VAL A 379 -10.79 8.42 10.33
N LEU A 380 -10.03 9.45 10.71
CA LEU A 380 -9.55 9.61 12.08
C LEU A 380 -10.69 9.82 13.08
N ALA A 381 -11.66 10.67 12.74
CA ALA A 381 -12.84 10.91 13.57
C ALA A 381 -13.66 9.63 13.76
N MET A 382 -13.89 8.87 12.68
CA MET A 382 -14.62 7.61 12.74
C MET A 382 -13.91 6.54 13.55
N ARG A 383 -12.57 6.46 13.49
CA ARG A 383 -11.81 5.58 14.37
C ARG A 383 -11.96 5.91 15.85
N ARG A 384 -12.11 7.20 16.21
CA ARG A 384 -12.32 7.62 17.61
C ARG A 384 -13.75 7.41 18.10
N LEU A 385 -14.73 7.55 17.20
CA LEU A 385 -16.16 7.44 17.50
C LEU A 385 -16.68 6.00 17.41
N ALA A 386 -16.03 5.14 16.61
CA ALA A 386 -16.42 3.74 16.49
C ALA A 386 -16.21 3.02 17.84
N PRO A 387 -17.21 2.25 18.32
CA PRO A 387 -17.05 1.48 19.53
C PRO A 387 -15.83 0.55 19.41
N LYS A 388 -14.97 0.52 20.43
CA LYS A 388 -13.90 -0.49 20.55
C LYS A 388 -14.53 -1.87 20.44
N GLU A 389 -13.86 -2.77 19.73
CA GLU A 389 -14.34 -4.10 19.40
C GLU A 389 -14.98 -4.82 20.59
N SER A 390 -16.29 -5.06 20.53
CA SER A 390 -16.83 -6.32 21.04
C SER A 390 -16.65 -7.34 19.93
N LEU A 391 -15.74 -8.29 20.13
CA LEU A 391 -15.61 -9.45 19.27
C LEU A 391 -16.86 -10.33 19.44
N SER A 392 -17.46 -10.79 18.33
CA SER A 392 -18.56 -11.75 18.40
C SER A 392 -17.97 -13.08 18.87
N LEU A 393 -18.33 -13.52 20.07
CA LEU A 393 -17.89 -14.79 20.66
C LEU A 393 -18.73 -15.99 20.19
N ASP A 394 -19.42 -15.88 19.05
CA ASP A 394 -20.31 -16.94 18.57
C ASP A 394 -19.51 -18.23 18.34
N GLY A 395 -19.71 -19.21 19.23
CA GLY A 395 -19.01 -20.50 19.19
C GLY A 395 -17.67 -20.56 19.93
N VAL A 396 -17.23 -19.49 20.60
CA VAL A 396 -16.00 -19.48 21.41
C VAL A 396 -16.30 -19.15 22.86
N GLU A 397 -15.93 -20.06 23.77
CA GLU A 397 -16.05 -19.84 25.21
C GLU A 397 -15.04 -18.76 25.66
N ALA A 398 -15.54 -17.70 26.30
CA ALA A 398 -14.70 -16.80 27.06
C ALA A 398 -14.10 -17.55 28.26
N VAL A 399 -12.88 -17.19 28.65
CA VAL A 399 -12.24 -17.82 29.81
C VAL A 399 -12.92 -17.38 31.11
N GLU A 400 -13.41 -18.33 31.91
CA GLU A 400 -14.05 -18.07 33.20
C GLU A 400 -13.68 -19.14 34.23
N GLY A 401 -13.14 -18.72 35.38
CA GLY A 401 -12.96 -19.59 36.55
C GLY A 401 -11.99 -20.76 36.38
N GLN A 402 -11.05 -20.67 35.43
CA GLN A 402 -10.09 -21.74 35.18
C GLN A 402 -9.03 -21.83 36.30
N THR A 403 -8.48 -23.03 36.52
CA THR A 403 -7.49 -23.31 37.59
C THR A 403 -6.28 -24.11 37.10
N GLY A 404 -6.04 -24.11 35.79
CA GLY A 404 -4.96 -24.88 35.16
C GLY A 404 -3.60 -24.65 35.82
N SER A 405 -2.81 -25.70 35.92
CA SER A 405 -1.50 -25.65 36.58
C SER A 405 -0.46 -24.83 35.81
N VAL A 406 -0.65 -24.67 34.49
CA VAL A 406 0.12 -23.78 33.62
C VAL A 406 -0.84 -22.94 32.77
N LEU A 407 -0.65 -21.63 32.74
CA LEU A 407 -1.37 -20.71 31.86
C LEU A 407 -0.51 -20.42 30.62
N ILE A 408 -1.02 -20.73 29.43
CA ILE A 408 -0.40 -20.42 28.15
C ILE A 408 -1.14 -19.25 27.49
N ILE A 409 -0.40 -18.19 27.18
CA ILE A 409 -0.93 -16.97 26.57
C ILE A 409 -0.43 -16.90 25.13
N GLY A 410 -1.31 -17.14 24.17
CA GLY A 410 -1.02 -17.24 22.74
C GLY A 410 -0.90 -18.69 22.28
N PHE A 411 -1.79 -19.09 21.39
CA PHE A 411 -1.89 -20.38 20.70
C PHE A 411 -1.56 -20.28 19.20
N GLY A 412 -0.63 -19.40 18.87
CA GLY A 412 0.00 -19.34 17.55
C GLY A 412 0.99 -20.49 17.31
N ARG A 413 1.79 -20.37 16.24
CA ARG A 413 2.78 -21.37 15.81
C ARG A 413 3.69 -21.86 16.95
N PHE A 414 4.16 -20.95 17.80
CA PHE A 414 5.03 -21.30 18.94
C PHE A 414 4.24 -21.99 20.06
N GLY A 415 3.11 -21.41 20.48
CA GLY A 415 2.29 -21.93 21.58
C GLY A 415 1.73 -23.33 21.30
N GLN A 416 1.36 -23.61 20.04
CA GLN A 416 0.92 -24.94 19.60
C GLN A 416 1.98 -25.99 19.85
N VAL A 417 3.20 -25.78 19.36
CA VAL A 417 4.31 -26.75 19.50
C VAL A 417 4.74 -26.86 20.96
N MET A 418 4.89 -25.74 21.66
CA MET A 418 5.29 -25.74 23.07
C MET A 418 4.29 -26.50 23.95
N SER A 419 2.99 -26.31 23.72
CA SER A 419 1.94 -26.99 24.50
C SER A 419 2.01 -28.51 24.42
N GLN A 420 2.56 -29.07 23.33
CA GLN A 420 2.68 -30.53 23.16
C GLN A 420 3.54 -31.17 24.25
N SER A 421 4.61 -30.54 24.68
CA SER A 421 5.48 -31.08 25.74
C SER A 421 4.77 -31.16 27.08
N LEU A 422 3.87 -30.21 27.37
CA LEU A 422 3.07 -30.19 28.60
C LEU A 422 1.92 -31.21 28.52
N LEU A 423 1.21 -31.24 27.40
CA LEU A 423 0.09 -32.15 27.16
C LEU A 423 0.55 -33.61 27.11
N ALA A 424 1.72 -33.90 26.52
CA ALA A 424 2.30 -35.25 26.51
C ALA A 424 2.62 -35.81 27.90
N ARG A 425 2.71 -34.93 28.92
CA ARG A 425 2.91 -35.30 30.33
C ARG A 425 1.63 -35.17 31.16
N ASP A 426 0.47 -35.01 30.51
CA ASP A 426 -0.83 -34.79 31.15
C ASP A 426 -0.82 -33.63 32.15
N VAL A 427 -0.04 -32.58 31.86
CA VAL A 427 -0.06 -31.35 32.66
C VAL A 427 -1.35 -30.61 32.37
N ASP A 428 -2.08 -30.26 33.41
CA ASP A 428 -3.29 -29.43 33.29
C ASP A 428 -2.89 -28.02 32.86
N VAL A 429 -3.35 -27.61 31.67
CA VAL A 429 -3.04 -26.33 31.03
C VAL A 429 -4.32 -25.55 30.75
N THR A 430 -4.27 -24.24 30.97
CA THR A 430 -5.26 -23.30 30.44
C THR A 430 -4.62 -22.50 29.33
N ILE A 431 -5.24 -22.46 28.15
CA ILE A 431 -4.72 -21.77 26.98
C ILE A 431 -5.68 -20.64 26.59
N ILE A 432 -5.15 -19.43 26.46
CA ILE A 432 -5.91 -18.28 25.96
C ILE A 432 -5.30 -17.72 24.68
N ASP A 433 -6.16 -17.26 23.78
CA ASP A 433 -5.77 -16.50 22.59
C ASP A 433 -6.81 -15.39 22.29
N THR A 434 -6.40 -14.38 21.54
CA THR A 434 -7.29 -13.32 21.05
C THR A 434 -7.80 -13.60 19.63
N ASP A 435 -7.17 -14.52 18.89
CA ASP A 435 -7.54 -14.87 17.53
C ASP A 435 -8.63 -15.96 17.51
N ILE A 436 -9.83 -15.55 17.16
CA ILE A 436 -11.03 -16.41 17.08
C ILE A 436 -10.90 -17.48 16.00
N GLU A 437 -10.26 -17.19 14.86
CA GLU A 437 -10.10 -18.16 13.77
C GLU A 437 -9.16 -19.28 14.22
N MET A 438 -8.09 -18.91 14.93
CA MET A 438 -7.16 -19.87 15.53
C MET A 438 -7.82 -20.73 16.60
N ILE A 439 -8.65 -20.14 17.48
CA ILE A 439 -9.39 -20.90 18.50
C ILE A 439 -10.36 -21.89 17.85
N THR A 440 -11.13 -21.44 16.86
CA THR A 440 -12.11 -22.27 16.14
C THR A 440 -11.43 -23.42 15.40
N SER A 441 -10.28 -23.13 14.79
CA SER A 441 -9.47 -24.15 14.10
C SER A 441 -8.88 -25.15 15.10
N ALA A 442 -8.33 -24.67 16.22
CA ALA A 442 -7.74 -25.50 17.27
C ALA A 442 -8.75 -26.50 17.86
N ALA A 443 -10.02 -26.10 18.01
CA ALA A 443 -11.09 -26.97 18.48
C ALA A 443 -11.31 -28.18 17.56
N GLN A 444 -11.15 -28.03 16.24
CA GLN A 444 -11.26 -29.15 15.28
C GLN A 444 -10.15 -30.18 15.44
N PHE A 445 -8.98 -29.76 15.95
CA PHE A 445 -7.85 -30.62 16.25
C PHE A 445 -7.86 -31.12 17.72
N GLY A 446 -8.96 -30.89 18.45
CA GLY A 446 -9.16 -31.39 19.81
C GLY A 446 -8.53 -30.52 20.92
N PHE A 447 -8.04 -29.33 20.60
CA PHE A 447 -7.53 -28.40 21.62
C PHE A 447 -8.64 -27.54 22.20
N LYS A 448 -8.71 -27.44 23.52
CA LYS A 448 -9.55 -26.46 24.20
C LYS A 448 -8.77 -25.17 24.40
N VAL A 449 -9.11 -24.13 23.64
CA VAL A 449 -8.53 -22.79 23.75
C VAL A 449 -9.65 -21.81 24.04
N PHE A 450 -9.43 -20.93 25.02
CA PHE A 450 -10.40 -19.93 25.41
C PHE A 450 -10.07 -18.59 24.77
N TYR A 451 -11.11 -17.79 24.51
CA TYR A 451 -10.89 -16.40 24.14
C TYR A 451 -10.46 -15.59 25.36
N GLY A 452 -9.31 -14.91 25.27
CA GLY A 452 -8.78 -14.07 26.33
C GLY A 452 -7.58 -13.21 25.90
N ASP A 453 -7.65 -11.92 26.20
CA ASP A 453 -6.52 -10.99 26.05
C ASP A 453 -5.62 -10.99 27.30
N GLY A 454 -4.41 -11.54 27.18
CA GLY A 454 -3.46 -11.60 28.28
C GLY A 454 -3.00 -10.24 28.83
N ARG A 455 -3.21 -9.14 28.11
CA ARG A 455 -2.87 -7.78 28.56
C ARG A 455 -3.86 -7.25 29.61
N ARG A 456 -4.93 -7.98 29.88
CA ARG A 456 -6.00 -7.60 30.80
C ARG A 456 -5.90 -8.41 32.08
N LEU A 457 -5.72 -7.71 33.21
CA LEU A 457 -5.57 -8.35 34.52
C LEU A 457 -6.79 -9.21 34.91
N ASP A 458 -8.00 -8.74 34.62
CA ASP A 458 -9.25 -9.48 34.88
C ASP A 458 -9.32 -10.79 34.09
N VAL A 459 -8.85 -10.79 32.84
CA VAL A 459 -8.75 -12.00 32.01
C VAL A 459 -7.70 -12.96 32.56
N LEU A 460 -6.52 -12.46 32.97
CA LEU A 460 -5.49 -13.30 33.60
C LEU A 460 -6.00 -14.00 34.86
N HIS A 461 -6.76 -13.29 35.70
CA HIS A 461 -7.42 -13.89 36.87
C HIS A 461 -8.43 -14.97 36.47
N ALA A 462 -9.32 -14.68 35.52
CA ALA A 462 -10.30 -15.64 35.02
C ALA A 462 -9.66 -16.88 34.36
N SER A 463 -8.44 -16.72 33.82
CA SER A 463 -7.62 -17.78 33.23
C SER A 463 -6.84 -18.63 34.23
N GLY A 464 -6.97 -18.36 35.53
CA GLY A 464 -6.30 -19.14 36.57
C GLY A 464 -4.86 -18.72 36.86
N ALA A 465 -4.42 -17.53 36.44
CA ALA A 465 -3.06 -17.05 36.71
C ALA A 465 -2.69 -17.04 38.21
N HIS A 466 -3.69 -16.85 39.08
CA HIS A 466 -3.52 -16.86 40.54
C HIS A 466 -3.13 -18.24 41.12
N SER A 467 -3.58 -19.33 40.50
CA SER A 467 -3.29 -20.71 40.93
C SER A 467 -2.23 -21.39 40.08
N ALA A 468 -1.83 -20.77 38.97
CA ALA A 468 -0.84 -21.30 38.06
C ALA A 468 0.54 -21.41 38.71
N ARG A 469 1.24 -22.52 38.46
CA ARG A 469 2.65 -22.70 38.84
C ARG A 469 3.59 -22.07 37.82
N ALA A 470 3.13 -21.95 36.58
CA ALA A 470 3.86 -21.29 35.52
C ALA A 470 2.91 -20.53 34.59
N ILE A 471 3.36 -19.37 34.10
CA ILE A 471 2.71 -18.58 33.07
C ILE A 471 3.68 -18.54 31.88
N ALA A 472 3.23 -19.04 30.74
CA ALA A 472 3.98 -19.04 29.50
C ALA A 472 3.41 -18.03 28.51
N VAL A 473 4.21 -17.04 28.16
CA VAL A 473 3.86 -15.98 27.21
C VAL A 473 4.41 -16.36 25.83
N CYS A 474 3.52 -16.76 24.93
CA CYS A 474 3.84 -17.34 23.62
C CYS A 474 3.50 -16.42 22.43
N ILE A 475 3.08 -15.18 22.69
CA ILE A 475 2.77 -14.15 21.68
C ILE A 475 4.04 -13.60 21.03
N ASP A 476 3.95 -13.17 19.77
CA ASP A 476 5.06 -12.60 18.98
C ASP A 476 5.16 -11.07 19.06
N ASP A 477 4.05 -10.38 19.35
CA ASP A 477 4.08 -8.93 19.58
C ASP A 477 4.88 -8.58 20.85
N ARG A 478 5.98 -7.85 20.67
CA ARG A 478 6.92 -7.47 21.75
C ARG A 478 6.23 -6.63 22.83
N ALA A 479 5.46 -5.63 22.43
CA ALA A 479 4.84 -4.69 23.37
C ALA A 479 3.73 -5.38 24.18
N ALA A 480 2.97 -6.27 23.54
CA ALA A 480 1.99 -7.11 24.21
C ALA A 480 2.67 -8.06 25.21
N ALA A 481 3.77 -8.73 24.81
CA ALA A 481 4.54 -9.60 25.69
C ALA A 481 5.08 -8.85 26.91
N ASP A 482 5.67 -7.67 26.70
CA ASP A 482 6.17 -6.80 27.77
C ASP A 482 5.05 -6.44 28.77
N THR A 483 3.86 -6.09 28.27
CA THR A 483 2.70 -5.74 29.11
C THR A 483 2.26 -6.93 29.96
N VAL A 484 2.19 -8.12 29.37
CA VAL A 484 1.83 -9.36 30.08
C VAL A 484 2.88 -9.69 31.15
N VAL A 485 4.17 -9.51 30.83
CA VAL A 485 5.28 -9.75 31.75
C VAL A 485 5.21 -8.82 32.95
N GLU A 486 4.95 -7.53 32.74
CA GLU A 486 4.78 -6.55 33.82
C GLU A 486 3.62 -6.94 34.74
N LEU A 487 2.46 -7.26 34.18
CA LEU A 487 1.29 -7.71 34.94
C LEU A 487 1.58 -8.99 35.72
N ALA A 488 2.20 -9.98 35.08
CA ALA A 488 2.51 -11.26 35.70
C ALA A 488 3.50 -11.13 36.85
N LYS A 489 4.57 -10.36 36.67
CA LYS A 489 5.57 -10.11 37.73
C LYS A 489 4.98 -9.35 38.91
N HIS A 490 4.06 -8.41 38.67
CA HIS A 490 3.47 -7.60 39.73
C HIS A 490 2.36 -8.34 40.50
N HIS A 491 1.47 -9.04 39.80
CA HIS A 491 0.26 -9.62 40.40
C HIS A 491 0.35 -11.12 40.68
N PHE A 492 1.25 -11.84 40.02
CA PHE A 492 1.36 -13.30 40.12
C PHE A 492 2.80 -13.77 40.43
N PRO A 493 3.44 -13.25 41.49
CA PRO A 493 4.84 -13.58 41.82
C PRO A 493 5.09 -15.04 42.20
N GLN A 494 4.03 -15.81 42.49
CA GLN A 494 4.09 -17.25 42.77
C GLN A 494 4.34 -18.11 41.53
N ALA A 495 3.99 -17.61 40.34
CA ALA A 495 4.10 -18.36 39.10
C ALA A 495 5.48 -18.13 38.46
N LYS A 496 6.09 -19.20 37.93
CA LYS A 496 7.26 -19.10 37.06
C LYS A 496 6.88 -18.49 35.73
N LEU A 497 7.60 -17.46 35.31
CA LEU A 497 7.31 -16.73 34.08
C LEU A 497 8.25 -17.18 32.96
N LEU A 498 7.68 -17.80 31.93
CA LEU A 498 8.40 -18.25 30.73
C LEU A 498 7.95 -17.41 29.54
N VAL A 499 8.88 -16.84 28.77
CA VAL A 499 8.53 -15.89 27.71
C VAL A 499 9.24 -16.21 26.41
N ARG A 500 8.47 -16.28 25.33
CA ARG A 500 8.98 -16.25 23.97
C ARG A 500 9.55 -14.86 23.69
N SER A 501 10.83 -14.77 23.39
CA SER A 501 11.46 -13.53 22.92
C SER A 501 11.49 -13.50 21.40
N PHE A 502 11.24 -12.30 20.85
CA PHE A 502 11.21 -12.08 19.40
C PHE A 502 12.61 -12.06 18.81
N ASP A 503 13.53 -11.33 19.45
CA ASP A 503 14.93 -11.21 19.07
C ASP A 503 15.84 -11.08 20.30
N ARG A 504 17.14 -10.89 20.03
CA ARG A 504 18.18 -10.76 21.05
C ARG A 504 17.98 -9.57 21.99
N GLU A 505 17.57 -8.43 21.46
CA GLU A 505 17.34 -7.23 22.27
C GLU A 505 16.15 -7.42 23.21
N HIS A 506 15.08 -8.04 22.71
CA HIS A 506 13.93 -8.42 23.51
C HIS A 506 14.33 -9.44 24.59
N SER A 507 15.17 -10.44 24.27
CA SER A 507 15.70 -11.37 25.28
C SER A 507 16.40 -10.66 26.45
N LEU A 508 17.26 -9.68 26.16
CA LEU A 508 17.98 -8.91 27.17
C LEU A 508 17.02 -8.12 28.05
N LYS A 509 16.02 -7.46 27.44
CA LYS A 509 14.97 -6.74 28.16
C LYS A 509 14.19 -7.64 29.12
N LEU A 510 13.82 -8.84 28.67
CA LEU A 510 13.05 -9.81 29.48
C LEU A 510 13.88 -10.35 30.66
N VAL A 511 15.17 -10.61 30.47
CA VAL A 511 16.09 -10.98 31.56
C VAL A 511 16.15 -9.85 32.60
N ASN A 512 16.29 -8.60 32.16
CA ASN A 512 16.31 -7.44 33.05
C ASN A 512 14.97 -7.23 33.77
N ALA A 513 13.84 -7.64 33.17
CA ALA A 513 12.53 -7.66 33.82
C ALA A 513 12.36 -8.81 34.83
N GLY A 514 13.36 -9.69 34.97
CA GLY A 514 13.37 -10.79 35.93
C GLY A 514 12.49 -11.96 35.52
N VAL A 515 12.31 -12.19 34.22
CA VAL A 515 11.65 -13.40 33.69
C VAL A 515 12.47 -14.65 34.06
N ASP A 516 11.81 -15.73 34.48
CA ASP A 516 12.49 -16.95 34.93
C ASP A 516 13.14 -17.74 33.78
N PHE A 517 12.51 -17.75 32.61
CA PHE A 517 13.06 -18.38 31.40
C PHE A 517 12.63 -17.63 30.15
N GLN A 518 13.55 -17.41 29.23
CA GLN A 518 13.24 -16.85 27.92
C GLN A 518 13.94 -17.62 26.80
N ILE A 519 13.30 -17.70 25.64
CA ILE A 519 13.89 -18.32 24.46
C ILE A 519 13.53 -17.54 23.19
N ARG A 520 14.51 -17.32 22.32
CA ARG A 520 14.31 -16.65 21.04
C ARG A 520 13.60 -17.58 20.07
N GLU A 521 12.51 -17.08 19.50
CA GLU A 521 11.55 -17.89 18.75
C GLU A 521 12.13 -18.66 17.55
N THR A 522 13.14 -18.13 16.87
CA THR A 522 13.72 -18.73 15.66
C THR A 522 15.08 -19.37 15.87
N PHE A 523 15.69 -19.24 17.06
CA PHE A 523 17.09 -19.60 17.23
C PHE A 523 17.34 -21.10 17.04
N GLU A 524 16.63 -21.94 17.80
CA GLU A 524 16.83 -23.40 17.71
C GLU A 524 16.45 -23.97 16.34
N SER A 525 15.38 -23.46 15.71
CA SER A 525 14.98 -23.88 14.38
C SER A 525 16.00 -23.46 13.32
N ALA A 526 16.61 -22.27 13.44
CA ALA A 526 17.66 -21.80 12.56
C ALA A 526 18.96 -22.62 12.72
N VAL A 527 19.34 -22.99 13.95
CA VAL A 527 20.51 -23.86 14.19
C VAL A 527 20.30 -25.25 13.59
N ALA A 528 19.13 -25.86 13.81
CA ALA A 528 18.79 -27.16 13.24
C ALA A 528 18.75 -27.11 11.69
N PHE A 529 18.25 -26.02 11.11
CA PHE A 529 18.27 -25.81 9.66
C PHE A 529 19.70 -25.65 9.11
N GLY A 530 20.55 -24.91 9.83
CA GLY A 530 21.97 -24.77 9.48
C GLY A 530 22.71 -26.10 9.51
N GLU A 531 22.44 -26.95 10.50
CA GLU A 531 22.96 -28.31 10.57
C GLU A 531 22.54 -29.16 9.36
N ALA A 532 21.25 -29.11 8.99
CA ALA A 532 20.75 -29.81 7.81
C ALA A 532 21.40 -29.28 6.52
N ALA A 533 21.59 -27.97 6.41
CA ALA A 533 22.27 -27.35 5.27
C ALA A 533 23.72 -27.82 5.13
N LEU A 534 24.46 -27.96 6.23
CA LEU A 534 25.83 -28.50 6.22
C LEU A 534 25.87 -29.93 5.68
N ARG A 535 24.91 -30.78 6.09
CA ARG A 535 24.81 -32.16 5.60
C ARG A 535 24.54 -32.21 4.10
N GLU A 536 23.64 -31.36 3.59
CA GLU A 536 23.29 -31.33 2.16
C GLU A 536 24.41 -30.83 1.25
N ILE A 537 25.34 -30.01 1.77
CA ILE A 537 26.53 -29.58 1.03
C ILE A 537 27.72 -30.56 1.19
N GLY A 538 27.48 -31.73 1.79
CA GLY A 538 28.45 -32.83 1.87
C GLY A 538 29.38 -32.81 3.08
N ILE A 539 29.05 -32.05 4.14
CA ILE A 539 29.78 -32.12 5.42
C ILE A 539 29.34 -33.38 6.18
N ASP A 540 30.31 -34.03 6.83
CA ASP A 540 30.09 -35.21 7.67
C ASP A 540 29.04 -34.94 8.77
N VAL A 541 28.24 -35.95 9.09
CA VAL A 541 27.10 -35.82 10.02
C VAL A 541 27.56 -35.44 11.43
N ASP A 542 28.65 -36.06 11.91
CA ASP A 542 29.17 -35.77 13.24
C ASP A 542 29.81 -34.38 13.29
N GLU A 543 30.46 -33.96 12.20
CA GLU A 543 31.01 -32.61 12.08
C GLU A 543 29.90 -31.55 12.03
N ALA A 544 28.83 -31.76 11.25
CA ALA A 544 27.69 -30.86 11.20
C ALA A 544 27.03 -30.69 12.58
N ALA A 545 26.86 -31.80 13.32
CA ALA A 545 26.34 -31.77 14.68
C ALA A 545 27.28 -31.02 15.65
N ARG A 546 28.60 -31.23 15.55
CA ARG A 546 29.60 -30.47 16.33
C ARG A 546 29.53 -28.97 16.06
N ILE A 547 29.38 -28.56 14.80
CA ILE A 547 29.27 -27.14 14.43
C ILE A 547 27.97 -26.54 14.98
N ALA A 548 26.84 -27.24 14.86
CA ALA A 548 25.57 -26.79 15.43
C ALA A 548 25.67 -26.57 16.94
N GLU A 549 26.30 -27.50 17.65
CA GLU A 549 26.55 -27.38 19.09
C GLU A 549 27.51 -26.23 19.43
N GLN A 550 28.54 -26.03 18.62
CA GLN A 550 29.43 -24.87 18.76
C GLN A 550 28.67 -23.55 18.58
N VAL A 551 27.74 -23.47 17.62
CA VAL A 551 26.90 -22.27 17.43
C VAL A 551 26.02 -22.03 18.65
N ARG A 552 25.39 -23.06 19.22
CA ARG A 552 24.61 -22.93 20.47
C ARG A 552 25.47 -22.42 21.62
N ARG A 553 26.65 -23.03 21.82
CA ARG A 553 27.58 -22.65 22.89
C ARG A 553 28.04 -21.21 22.75
N LEU A 554 28.53 -20.82 21.56
CA LEU A 554 29.00 -19.46 21.31
C LEU A 554 27.87 -18.44 21.49
N ASP A 555 26.65 -18.77 21.06
CA ASP A 555 25.51 -17.89 21.26
C ASP A 555 25.14 -17.71 22.74
N ALA A 556 25.21 -18.78 23.54
CA ALA A 556 24.98 -18.73 24.98
C ALA A 556 26.05 -17.89 25.71
N GLU A 557 27.34 -18.17 25.47
CA GLU A 557 28.46 -17.39 26.00
C GLU A 557 28.34 -15.90 25.61
N ARG A 558 27.96 -15.66 24.36
CA ARG A 558 27.68 -14.32 23.84
C ARG A 558 26.57 -13.63 24.62
N PHE A 559 25.47 -14.33 24.86
CA PHE A 559 24.34 -13.75 25.56
C PHE A 559 24.67 -13.45 27.02
N GLU A 560 25.47 -14.27 27.69
CA GLU A 560 25.96 -13.99 29.04
C GLU A 560 26.77 -12.69 29.12
N LEU A 561 27.67 -12.45 28.15
CA LEU A 561 28.42 -11.19 28.06
C LEU A 561 27.50 -9.99 27.82
N GLU A 562 26.48 -10.16 26.99
CA GLU A 562 25.49 -9.10 26.69
C GLU A 562 24.61 -8.78 27.91
N ILE A 563 24.25 -9.79 28.73
CA ILE A 563 23.57 -9.59 30.01
C ILE A 563 24.48 -8.85 30.98
N ALA A 564 25.74 -9.29 31.13
CA ALA A 564 26.69 -8.67 32.05
C ALA A 564 27.03 -7.21 31.68
N GLY A 565 27.13 -6.92 30.38
CA GLY A 565 27.38 -5.58 29.86
C GLY A 565 26.13 -4.72 29.68
N ASN A 566 24.93 -5.30 29.78
CA ASN A 566 23.67 -4.71 29.37
C ASN A 566 23.74 -4.01 27.99
N ASP A 567 24.49 -4.60 27.06
CA ASP A 567 24.76 -4.09 25.72
C ASP A 567 24.84 -5.27 24.74
N THR A 568 24.01 -5.25 23.72
CA THR A 568 23.97 -6.28 22.66
C THR A 568 25.24 -6.33 21.81
N ARG A 569 26.14 -5.35 21.95
CA ARG A 569 27.46 -5.33 21.29
C ARG A 569 28.57 -6.03 22.07
N ALA A 570 28.39 -6.29 23.36
CA ALA A 570 29.43 -6.90 24.21
C ALA A 570 29.88 -8.28 23.68
N GLY A 571 28.98 -8.97 22.98
CA GLY A 571 29.19 -10.29 22.41
C GLY A 571 29.76 -10.36 20.99
N ILE A 572 30.05 -9.23 20.32
CA ILE A 572 30.51 -9.21 18.92
C ILE A 572 31.73 -10.12 18.65
N PRO A 573 32.75 -10.21 19.52
CA PRO A 573 33.93 -11.05 19.27
C PRO A 573 33.63 -12.55 19.12
N LEU A 574 32.49 -13.04 19.63
CA LEU A 574 32.08 -14.44 19.56
C LEU A 574 31.26 -14.76 18.30
N LEU A 575 31.01 -13.78 17.43
CA LEU A 575 30.33 -13.98 16.17
C LEU A 575 31.24 -14.65 15.14
N ILE A 576 30.77 -15.78 14.60
CA ILE A 576 31.29 -16.35 13.37
C ILE A 576 30.93 -15.40 12.23
N ASN A 577 31.93 -14.75 11.63
CA ASN A 577 31.75 -13.79 10.55
C ASN A 577 32.54 -14.21 9.31
N ASN A 578 32.13 -13.69 8.16
CA ASN A 578 32.76 -13.93 6.86
C ASN A 578 33.82 -12.88 6.49
N THR A 579 34.21 -12.00 7.43
CA THR A 579 35.15 -10.89 7.19
C THR A 579 36.53 -11.10 7.79
N GLY A 580 36.79 -12.24 8.46
CA GLY A 580 38.13 -12.66 8.89
C GLY A 580 38.70 -11.92 10.11
N ASN A 581 37.95 -11.00 10.71
CA ASN A 581 38.40 -10.21 11.86
C ASN A 581 37.94 -10.85 13.19
N ALA A 582 38.53 -11.99 13.54
CA ALA A 582 38.67 -12.34 14.95
C ALA A 582 39.98 -11.70 15.44
N PRO A 583 39.99 -10.88 16.51
CA PRO A 583 41.24 -10.37 17.05
C PRO A 583 42.06 -11.56 17.57
N LYS A 584 43.12 -11.94 16.85
CA LYS A 584 44.15 -12.82 17.39
C LYS A 584 44.92 -12.02 18.44
N PRO A 585 44.92 -12.40 19.74
CA PRO A 585 45.77 -11.74 20.71
C PRO A 585 47.23 -12.04 20.36
N THR A 586 47.87 -11.15 19.63
CA THR A 586 49.32 -11.16 19.48
C THR A 586 49.92 -10.61 20.78
N PRO A 587 50.88 -11.31 21.41
CA PRO A 587 51.55 -10.80 22.61
C PRO A 587 52.21 -9.46 22.28
N PHE A 588 52.00 -8.43 23.12
CA PHE A 588 52.57 -7.08 22.93
C PHE A 588 54.11 -7.05 22.93
N THR A 589 54.77 -8.14 23.29
CA THR A 589 56.23 -8.29 23.24
C THR A 589 56.59 -9.61 22.57
N THR A 590 57.42 -9.55 21.53
CA THR A 590 58.01 -10.74 20.90
C THR A 590 58.85 -11.48 21.94
N PRO A 591 58.55 -12.76 22.26
CA PRO A 591 59.35 -13.51 23.23
C PRO A 591 60.79 -13.65 22.72
N ARG A 592 61.76 -13.26 23.55
CA ARG A 592 63.21 -13.27 23.20
C ARG A 592 63.79 -14.68 22.98
N ARG A 593 63.02 -15.73 23.27
CA ARG A 593 63.38 -17.13 22.99
C ARG A 593 62.17 -17.85 22.41
N GLU A 594 62.38 -18.55 21.30
CA GLU A 594 61.43 -19.55 20.85
C GLU A 594 61.43 -20.72 21.82
N GLY A 595 60.23 -21.13 22.24
CA GLY A 595 60.05 -22.30 23.10
C GLY A 595 60.44 -23.56 22.34
N GLN A 596 61.48 -24.24 22.82
CA GLN A 596 61.81 -25.59 22.37
C GLN A 596 60.78 -26.56 22.94
N ARG A 597 60.13 -27.36 22.08
CA ARG A 597 59.31 -28.50 22.51
C ARG A 597 60.20 -29.47 23.28
N ILE A 598 59.76 -29.89 24.46
CA ILE A 598 60.48 -30.86 25.32
C ILE A 598 60.28 -32.30 24.80
N ASP A 599 59.37 -32.50 23.84
CA ASP A 599 59.10 -33.79 23.26
C ASP A 599 60.00 -33.98 22.04
N GLY A 600 61.11 -34.69 22.24
CA GLY A 600 62.05 -35.02 21.18
C GLY A 600 61.46 -36.01 20.19
N GLU A 601 61.35 -35.60 18.92
CA GLU A 601 61.80 -36.35 17.75
C GLU A 601 61.71 -35.46 16.50
N ALA A 602 62.69 -35.61 15.63
CA ALA A 602 63.06 -34.66 14.60
C ALA A 602 62.21 -34.77 13.33
N GLY A 603 62.06 -33.61 12.65
CA GLY A 603 62.11 -33.55 11.19
C GLY A 603 60.81 -33.30 10.44
N ALA A 604 60.58 -32.04 10.06
CA ALA A 604 60.27 -31.65 8.69
C ALA A 604 60.22 -30.11 8.59
N GLN A 605 61.17 -29.53 7.86
CA GLN A 605 61.14 -28.12 7.45
C GLN A 605 59.89 -27.87 6.59
N ALA A 606 59.09 -26.88 6.98
CA ALA A 606 58.05 -26.34 6.10
C ALA A 606 58.70 -25.46 5.01
N PRO A 607 58.35 -25.61 3.72
CA PRO A 607 58.93 -24.78 2.67
C PRO A 607 58.30 -23.37 2.68
N ALA A 608 59.13 -22.38 2.38
CA ALA A 608 58.73 -20.98 2.24
C ALA A 608 57.70 -20.79 1.11
N PRO A 609 56.76 -19.83 1.24
CA PRO A 609 55.78 -19.57 0.20
C PRO A 609 56.44 -18.88 -1.01
N PRO A 610 56.06 -19.21 -2.26
CA PRO A 610 56.53 -18.46 -3.42
C PRO A 610 55.81 -17.11 -3.46
N GLY A 611 56.58 -16.05 -3.69
CA GLY A 611 56.08 -14.70 -3.94
C GLY A 611 55.47 -14.58 -5.35
N GLY A 612 54.42 -13.77 -5.42
CA GLY A 612 53.68 -13.38 -6.62
C GLY A 612 52.42 -12.63 -6.23
#